data_AF-N0B778-F1
#
_entry.id   AF-N0B778-F1
#
_cell.length_a   1.000
_cell.length_b   1.000
_cell.length_c   1.000
_cell.angle_alpha   90.00
_cell.angle_beta   90.00
_cell.angle_gamma   90.00
#
_symmetry.space_group_name_H-M   'P 1'
#
loop_
_entity.id
_entity.type
_entity.pdbx_description
1 polymer ?
#
loop_
_entity_poly.entity_id
_entity_poly.type
_entity_poly.pdbx_seq_one_letter_code
_entity_poly.pdbx_strand_id
1 'polypeptide(L)'
;MDQPPWLAAAWAEFGVREISGKDDAPEILRYFREAGDTSVETEATPWCAAFLGAMLRRAGYVGTGSLLARSYLDWGDPLDAARLGAVVVLSRGDDPNAGHVGFLLSDTNGKLYLLGGNQGDAVTVAGFDKARLLGLRWPKENIEPENTGDDTIFLKALAHVLDMEGGYSNDPYDPGGPTNRGITLDAYAAFKSEAVDDVSRARLIAELKRIPDATVTAIYRQCYFDPASCPVFTAPLALMHFDAAVNHGVGAAIRMLQGVVDVTADGEIGPDTLAAIGAKSLSDLLDDYAEMRRTRYRALPHFWRFGRGWLKRVDATLALARTWAAADATNRGLLEPRQIAKGESKMGNATDTQSTDNDDSKWWVRSKTVWGTLITAAATVIPAIGPALGIALPADIIQTFGDQAITAVQALAGLFGTVLAIYGRLKADTPLALHKS
;
A
#
# COMPACT_ATOMS: atom_id res chain seq x y z
N MET A 1 13.09 -20.96 11.73
CA MET A 1 12.71 -21.96 10.71
C MET A 1 12.59 -21.21 9.41
N ASP A 2 13.31 -21.65 8.38
CA ASP A 2 13.35 -20.96 7.09
C ASP A 2 12.07 -21.28 6.32
N GLN A 3 11.03 -20.47 6.52
CA GLN A 3 9.76 -20.59 5.79
C GLN A 3 9.82 -19.75 4.50
N PRO A 4 9.12 -20.14 3.42
CA PRO A 4 9.09 -19.33 2.21
C PRO A 4 8.55 -17.91 2.46
N PRO A 5 9.00 -16.89 1.73
CA PRO A 5 8.64 -15.49 1.97
C PRO A 5 7.13 -15.22 1.82
N TRP A 6 6.45 -15.90 0.89
CA TRP A 6 4.99 -15.79 0.74
C TRP A 6 4.22 -16.43 1.91
N LEU A 7 4.79 -17.46 2.54
CA LEU A 7 4.19 -18.04 3.74
C LEU A 7 4.39 -17.11 4.94
N ALA A 8 5.52 -16.40 5.03
CA ALA A 8 5.72 -15.35 6.02
C ALA A 8 4.73 -14.19 5.84
N ALA A 9 4.48 -13.75 4.60
CA ALA A 9 3.46 -12.75 4.29
C ALA A 9 2.06 -13.21 4.73
N ALA A 10 1.70 -14.48 4.48
CA ALA A 10 0.42 -15.05 4.89
C ALA A 10 0.25 -15.07 6.41
N TRP A 11 1.30 -15.38 7.17
CA TRP A 11 1.26 -15.36 8.64
C TRP A 11 1.02 -13.96 9.22
N ALA A 12 1.51 -12.91 8.55
CA ALA A 12 1.30 -11.53 8.99
C ALA A 12 -0.18 -11.10 8.94
N GLU A 13 -1.00 -11.80 8.15
CA GLU A 13 -2.42 -11.53 7.98
C GLU A 13 -3.32 -12.49 8.79
N PHE A 14 -2.73 -13.35 9.61
CA PHE A 14 -3.48 -14.31 10.43
C PHE A 14 -4.49 -13.59 11.34
N GLY A 15 -5.76 -14.02 11.28
CA GLY A 15 -6.84 -13.47 12.09
C GLY A 15 -7.68 -12.37 11.44
N VAL A 16 -7.27 -11.84 10.28
CA VAL A 16 -8.11 -10.92 9.47
C VAL A 16 -9.43 -11.62 9.12
N ARG A 17 -10.56 -10.94 9.27
CA ARG A 17 -11.90 -11.50 9.06
C ARG A 17 -12.87 -10.49 8.45
N GLU A 18 -13.92 -11.01 7.83
CA GLU A 18 -15.07 -10.24 7.36
C GLU A 18 -15.76 -9.51 8.53
N ILE A 19 -16.39 -8.37 8.23
CA ILE A 19 -17.08 -7.56 9.22
C ILE A 19 -18.58 -7.69 8.97
N SER A 20 -19.34 -8.17 9.96
CA SER A 20 -20.79 -8.28 9.81
C SER A 20 -21.45 -6.90 9.73
N GLY A 21 -22.16 -6.59 8.64
CA GLY A 21 -22.89 -5.33 8.50
C GLY A 21 -23.08 -4.88 7.05
N LYS A 22 -23.21 -3.57 6.85
CA LYS A 22 -23.20 -2.92 5.52
C LYS A 22 -21.80 -2.45 5.10
N ASP A 23 -20.79 -2.74 5.91
CA ASP A 23 -19.41 -2.28 5.74
C ASP A 23 -18.52 -3.48 5.41
N ASP A 24 -17.69 -3.38 4.38
CA ASP A 24 -16.72 -4.42 4.00
C ASP A 24 -15.38 -4.24 4.74
N ALA A 25 -14.68 -5.33 5.04
CA ALA A 25 -13.34 -5.31 5.64
C ALA A 25 -12.33 -4.74 4.63
N PRO A 26 -11.73 -3.55 4.89
CA PRO A 26 -10.84 -2.89 3.95
C PRO A 26 -9.56 -3.71 3.68
N GLU A 27 -9.15 -4.56 4.63
CA GLU A 27 -8.05 -5.51 4.48
C GLU A 27 -8.37 -6.60 3.44
N ILE A 28 -9.61 -7.07 3.37
CA ILE A 28 -10.05 -8.08 2.38
C ILE A 28 -10.13 -7.45 0.99
N LEU A 29 -10.72 -6.25 0.89
CA LEU A 29 -10.75 -5.48 -0.36
C LEU A 29 -9.34 -5.20 -0.92
N ARG A 30 -8.35 -5.05 -0.03
CA ARG A 30 -6.95 -4.88 -0.43
C ARG A 30 -6.39 -6.13 -1.11
N TYR A 31 -6.79 -7.35 -0.69
CA TYR A 31 -6.31 -8.57 -1.34
C TYR A 31 -6.74 -8.65 -2.79
N PHE A 32 -7.96 -8.21 -3.12
CA PHE A 32 -8.43 -8.16 -4.51
C PHE A 32 -7.54 -7.24 -5.36
N ARG A 33 -7.30 -6.00 -4.88
CA ARG A 33 -6.45 -5.02 -5.58
C ARG A 33 -5.02 -5.52 -5.78
N GLU A 34 -4.45 -6.15 -4.75
CA GLU A 34 -3.11 -6.71 -4.83
C GLU A 34 -3.04 -7.93 -5.74
N ALA A 35 -4.09 -8.76 -5.78
CA ALA A 35 -4.20 -9.89 -6.70
C ALA A 35 -4.46 -9.46 -8.16
N GLY A 36 -4.77 -8.18 -8.41
CA GLY A 36 -4.93 -7.61 -9.75
C GLY A 36 -6.37 -7.23 -10.11
N ASP A 37 -7.34 -7.46 -9.23
CA ASP A 37 -8.75 -7.14 -9.45
C ASP A 37 -9.18 -5.93 -8.61
N THR A 38 -9.52 -4.83 -9.29
CA THR A 38 -10.00 -3.58 -8.64
C THR A 38 -11.51 -3.41 -8.75
N SER A 39 -12.20 -4.32 -9.43
CA SER A 39 -13.65 -4.25 -9.68
C SER A 39 -14.49 -4.80 -8.53
N VAL A 40 -13.87 -5.54 -7.61
CA VAL A 40 -14.55 -6.08 -6.44
C VAL A 40 -14.65 -5.04 -5.34
N GLU A 41 -15.88 -4.62 -5.08
CA GLU A 41 -16.20 -3.63 -4.06
C GLU A 41 -16.70 -4.25 -2.75
N THR A 42 -16.91 -5.57 -2.70
CA THR A 42 -17.46 -6.26 -1.53
C THR A 42 -16.71 -7.53 -1.11
N GLU A 43 -16.58 -7.73 0.21
CA GLU A 43 -15.97 -8.91 0.82
C GLU A 43 -16.80 -10.19 0.69
N ALA A 44 -18.09 -10.06 0.34
CA ALA A 44 -18.97 -11.21 0.06
C ALA A 44 -18.50 -12.05 -1.14
N THR A 45 -17.60 -11.50 -1.97
CA THR A 45 -16.96 -12.22 -3.07
C THR A 45 -15.94 -13.22 -2.52
N PRO A 46 -15.93 -14.50 -2.96
CA PRO A 46 -14.95 -15.45 -2.46
C PRO A 46 -13.48 -15.01 -2.64
N TRP A 47 -12.80 -14.73 -1.54
CA TRP A 47 -11.47 -14.07 -1.55
C TRP A 47 -10.28 -15.00 -1.24
N CYS A 48 -10.46 -16.33 -1.26
CA CYS A 48 -9.34 -17.27 -1.01
C CYS A 48 -8.21 -17.14 -2.03
N ALA A 49 -8.54 -16.98 -3.32
CA ALA A 49 -7.56 -16.77 -4.38
C ALA A 49 -6.97 -15.36 -4.36
N ALA A 50 -7.78 -14.34 -4.03
CA ALA A 50 -7.32 -12.97 -3.85
C ALA A 50 -6.25 -12.89 -2.75
N PHE A 51 -6.52 -13.49 -1.59
CA PHE A 51 -5.56 -13.60 -0.49
C PHE A 51 -4.26 -14.28 -0.95
N LEU A 52 -4.35 -15.43 -1.62
CA LEU A 52 -3.18 -16.17 -2.06
C LEU A 52 -2.35 -15.35 -3.06
N GLY A 53 -2.99 -14.72 -4.04
CA GLY A 53 -2.35 -13.83 -5.02
C GLY A 53 -1.66 -12.64 -4.37
N ALA A 54 -2.30 -12.00 -3.40
CA ALA A 54 -1.72 -10.91 -2.62
C ALA A 54 -0.44 -11.34 -1.88
N MET A 55 -0.45 -12.51 -1.22
CA MET A 55 0.73 -12.99 -0.49
C MET A 55 1.89 -13.36 -1.41
N LEU A 56 1.59 -13.93 -2.58
CA LEU A 56 2.59 -14.18 -3.62
C LEU A 56 3.21 -12.86 -4.11
N ARG A 57 2.37 -11.86 -4.43
CA ARG A 57 2.83 -10.56 -4.93
C ARG A 57 3.73 -9.84 -3.92
N ARG A 58 3.35 -9.82 -2.65
CA ARG A 58 4.16 -9.25 -1.56
C ARG A 58 5.52 -9.93 -1.40
N ALA A 59 5.59 -11.21 -1.74
CA ALA A 59 6.83 -11.97 -1.74
C ALA A 59 7.62 -11.88 -3.06
N GLY A 60 7.19 -11.04 -4.01
CA GLY A 60 7.85 -10.85 -5.30
C GLY A 60 7.49 -11.89 -6.37
N TYR A 61 6.41 -12.66 -6.18
CA TYR A 61 5.93 -13.66 -7.13
C TYR A 61 4.67 -13.20 -7.85
N VAL A 62 4.58 -13.49 -9.14
CA VAL A 62 3.37 -13.22 -9.93
C VAL A 62 2.36 -14.34 -9.67
N GLY A 63 1.19 -13.98 -9.13
CA GLY A 63 0.04 -14.89 -9.00
C GLY A 63 -0.68 -15.14 -10.33
N THR A 64 -1.82 -15.82 -10.32
CA THR A 64 -2.59 -16.06 -11.56
C THR A 64 -3.36 -14.84 -12.05
N GLY A 65 -3.51 -13.81 -11.22
CA GLY A 65 -4.37 -12.66 -11.51
C GLY A 65 -5.87 -12.97 -11.44
N SER A 66 -6.25 -14.20 -11.08
CA SER A 66 -7.63 -14.68 -11.11
C SER A 66 -8.16 -14.93 -9.71
N LEU A 67 -9.44 -14.59 -9.49
CA LEU A 67 -10.18 -14.90 -8.27
C LEU A 67 -10.65 -16.37 -8.20
N LEU A 68 -10.43 -17.14 -9.27
CA LEU A 68 -10.75 -18.55 -9.29
C LEU A 68 -9.64 -19.35 -8.59
N ALA A 69 -9.98 -20.00 -7.48
CA ALA A 69 -9.09 -20.91 -6.76
C ALA A 69 -8.41 -21.93 -7.68
N ARG A 70 -9.16 -22.51 -8.63
CA ARG A 70 -8.63 -23.52 -9.57
C ARG A 70 -7.69 -22.97 -10.63
N SER A 71 -7.61 -21.65 -10.84
CA SER A 71 -6.60 -21.05 -11.74
C SER A 71 -5.18 -21.43 -11.33
N TYR A 72 -4.95 -21.65 -10.03
CA TYR A 72 -3.67 -22.10 -9.53
C TYR A 72 -3.32 -23.53 -9.93
N LEU A 73 -4.21 -24.31 -10.56
CA LEU A 73 -3.81 -25.58 -11.16
C LEU A 73 -2.82 -25.39 -12.31
N ASP A 74 -2.75 -24.22 -12.95
CA ASP A 74 -1.78 -23.99 -14.03
C ASP A 74 -0.63 -23.07 -13.60
N TRP A 75 -0.58 -22.74 -12.30
CA TRP A 75 0.43 -21.85 -11.73
C TRP A 75 1.66 -22.62 -11.25
N GLY A 76 2.85 -22.14 -11.61
CA GLY A 76 4.11 -22.73 -11.14
C GLY A 76 4.39 -24.12 -11.70
N ASP A 77 5.25 -24.87 -11.01
CA ASP A 77 5.54 -26.27 -11.30
C ASP A 77 4.71 -27.20 -10.39
N PRO A 78 4.20 -28.34 -10.90
CA PRO A 78 3.58 -29.36 -10.07
C PRO A 78 4.57 -29.93 -9.05
N LEU A 79 4.07 -30.26 -7.86
CA LEU A 79 4.80 -31.06 -6.88
C LEU A 79 4.16 -32.43 -6.71
N ASP A 80 4.99 -33.47 -6.73
CA ASP A 80 4.57 -34.85 -6.45
C ASP A 80 4.42 -35.11 -4.94
N ALA A 81 5.01 -34.26 -4.10
CA ALA A 81 5.00 -34.41 -2.64
C ALA A 81 4.70 -33.08 -1.93
N ALA A 82 4.03 -33.20 -0.77
CA ALA A 82 3.75 -32.09 0.13
C ALA A 82 5.03 -31.36 0.55
N ARG A 83 5.03 -30.03 0.42
CA ARG A 83 6.12 -29.14 0.83
C ARG A 83 5.56 -27.96 1.61
N LEU A 84 6.22 -27.59 2.72
CA LEU A 84 5.84 -26.42 3.52
C LEU A 84 5.79 -25.16 2.64
N GLY A 85 4.66 -24.46 2.66
CA GLY A 85 4.38 -23.28 1.85
C GLY A 85 3.90 -23.57 0.43
N ALA A 86 3.75 -24.83 0.00
CA ALA A 86 3.22 -25.13 -1.32
C ALA A 86 1.81 -24.57 -1.49
N VAL A 87 1.49 -24.11 -2.69
CA VAL A 87 0.12 -23.72 -3.04
C VAL A 87 -0.70 -25.00 -3.21
N VAL A 88 -1.74 -25.13 -2.41
CA VAL A 88 -2.65 -26.28 -2.42
C VAL A 88 -3.94 -25.86 -3.11
N VAL A 89 -4.35 -26.61 -4.13
CA VAL A 89 -5.63 -26.42 -4.79
C VAL A 89 -6.56 -27.56 -4.42
N LEU A 90 -7.73 -27.23 -3.89
CA LEU A 90 -8.75 -28.17 -3.44
C LEU A 90 -10.03 -28.05 -4.25
N SER A 91 -10.75 -29.16 -4.40
CA SER A 91 -12.12 -29.17 -4.86
C SER A 91 -13.06 -28.59 -3.80
N ARG A 92 -14.19 -28.04 -4.24
CA ARG A 92 -15.30 -27.61 -3.38
C ARG A 92 -16.60 -28.19 -3.94
N GLY A 93 -16.99 -29.36 -3.42
CA GLY A 93 -18.09 -30.15 -3.99
C GLY A 93 -17.74 -30.70 -5.38
N ASP A 94 -18.78 -31.04 -6.15
CA ASP A 94 -18.63 -31.65 -7.48
C ASP A 94 -18.54 -30.62 -8.62
N ASP A 95 -18.76 -29.33 -8.33
CA ASP A 95 -18.70 -28.27 -9.34
C ASP A 95 -17.24 -28.07 -9.82
N PRO A 96 -16.95 -28.26 -11.12
CA PRO A 96 -15.62 -28.10 -11.67
C PRO A 96 -15.11 -26.64 -11.65
N ASN A 97 -15.98 -25.66 -11.41
CA ASN A 97 -15.61 -24.24 -11.30
C ASN A 97 -15.40 -23.80 -9.84
N ALA A 98 -15.84 -24.61 -8.87
CA ALA A 98 -15.69 -24.31 -7.45
C ALA A 98 -14.43 -24.96 -6.86
N GLY A 99 -13.65 -24.19 -6.11
CA GLY A 99 -12.45 -24.69 -5.43
C GLY A 99 -12.11 -23.89 -4.19
N HIS A 100 -11.04 -24.31 -3.52
CA HIS A 100 -10.39 -23.57 -2.43
C HIS A 100 -8.88 -23.60 -2.64
N VAL A 101 -8.20 -22.56 -2.16
CA VAL A 101 -6.73 -22.50 -2.18
C VAL A 101 -6.16 -22.00 -0.86
N GLY A 102 -4.94 -22.44 -0.55
CA GLY A 102 -4.18 -21.98 0.61
C GLY A 102 -2.74 -22.48 0.58
N PHE A 103 -1.92 -22.02 1.52
CA PHE A 103 -0.54 -22.44 1.67
C PHE A 103 -0.43 -23.62 2.64
N LEU A 104 0.26 -24.68 2.22
CA LEU A 104 0.42 -25.89 3.03
C LEU A 104 1.29 -25.64 4.27
N LEU A 105 0.78 -25.98 5.44
CA LEU A 105 1.54 -26.02 6.70
C LEU A 105 1.97 -27.44 7.05
N SER A 106 1.07 -28.41 6.89
CA SER A 106 1.33 -29.81 7.22
C SER A 106 0.41 -30.75 6.44
N ASP A 107 0.92 -31.92 6.10
CA ASP A 107 0.18 -33.07 5.57
C ASP A 107 0.31 -34.21 6.59
N THR A 108 -0.75 -34.49 7.34
CA THR A 108 -0.74 -35.53 8.38
C THR A 108 -2.13 -36.09 8.63
N ASN A 109 -2.21 -37.39 8.97
CA ASN A 109 -3.45 -38.09 9.32
C ASN A 109 -4.56 -37.94 8.26
N GLY A 110 -4.21 -37.97 6.98
CA GLY A 110 -5.16 -37.81 5.87
C GLY A 110 -5.72 -36.40 5.72
N LYS A 111 -5.16 -35.41 6.42
CA LYS A 111 -5.55 -34.00 6.34
C LYS A 111 -4.40 -33.10 5.89
N LEU A 112 -4.76 -32.11 5.09
CA LEU A 112 -3.92 -30.99 4.70
C LEU A 112 -4.29 -29.77 5.56
N TYR A 113 -3.34 -29.28 6.36
CA TYR A 113 -3.52 -28.06 7.15
C TYR A 113 -3.02 -26.88 6.34
N LEU A 114 -3.93 -25.95 6.04
CA LEU A 114 -3.66 -24.80 5.18
C LEU A 114 -3.78 -23.50 5.95
N LEU A 115 -2.81 -22.60 5.76
CA LEU A 115 -2.96 -21.18 6.04
C LEU A 115 -3.58 -20.53 4.80
N GLY A 116 -4.80 -20.01 4.92
CA GLY A 116 -5.55 -19.49 3.79
C GLY A 116 -6.60 -18.48 4.19
N GLY A 117 -6.96 -17.61 3.24
CA GLY A 117 -8.05 -16.65 3.37
C GLY A 117 -9.41 -17.29 3.07
N ASN A 118 -10.46 -16.60 3.50
CA ASN A 118 -11.86 -17.03 3.39
C ASN A 118 -12.14 -18.42 3.99
N GLN A 119 -11.49 -18.73 5.12
CA GLN A 119 -11.67 -19.97 5.87
C GLN A 119 -12.46 -19.67 7.14
N GLY A 120 -13.79 -19.77 7.02
CA GLY A 120 -14.71 -19.28 8.05
C GLY A 120 -14.71 -17.76 8.07
N ASP A 121 -14.79 -17.15 6.88
CA ASP A 121 -14.82 -15.70 6.65
C ASP A 121 -13.59 -14.99 7.25
N ALA A 122 -12.46 -15.69 7.31
CA ALA A 122 -11.23 -15.22 7.94
C ALA A 122 -9.95 -15.85 7.36
N VAL A 123 -8.79 -15.23 7.63
CA VAL A 123 -7.46 -15.82 7.43
C VAL A 123 -7.15 -16.69 8.63
N THR A 124 -7.17 -18.01 8.44
CA THR A 124 -7.00 -18.99 9.52
C THR A 124 -6.13 -20.16 9.09
N VAL A 125 -5.81 -21.03 10.05
CA VAL A 125 -5.31 -22.37 9.77
C VAL A 125 -6.46 -23.35 9.87
N ALA A 126 -6.77 -24.05 8.78
CA ALA A 126 -7.84 -25.04 8.73
C ALA A 126 -7.36 -26.36 8.14
N GLY A 127 -7.91 -27.47 8.65
CA GLY A 127 -7.63 -28.82 8.17
C GLY A 127 -8.65 -29.27 7.13
N PHE A 128 -8.17 -29.71 5.98
CA PHE A 128 -8.97 -30.19 4.85
C PHE A 128 -8.69 -31.66 4.57
N ASP A 129 -9.69 -32.41 4.12
CA ASP A 129 -9.52 -33.80 3.72
C ASP A 129 -8.62 -33.90 2.48
N LYS A 130 -7.62 -34.78 2.51
CA LYS A 130 -6.67 -34.98 1.42
C LYS A 130 -7.33 -35.50 0.14
N ALA A 131 -8.49 -36.14 0.22
CA ALA A 131 -9.28 -36.54 -0.95
C ALA A 131 -9.78 -35.35 -1.78
N ARG A 132 -9.78 -34.13 -1.22
CA ARG A 132 -10.12 -32.91 -1.95
C ARG A 132 -8.97 -32.34 -2.76
N LEU A 133 -7.74 -32.86 -2.61
CA LEU A 133 -6.56 -32.35 -3.28
C LEU A 133 -6.68 -32.53 -4.80
N LEU A 134 -6.63 -31.40 -5.52
CA LEU A 134 -6.57 -31.38 -6.99
C LEU A 134 -5.13 -31.20 -7.48
N GLY A 135 -4.29 -30.48 -6.74
CA GLY A 135 -2.90 -30.28 -7.09
C GLY A 135 -2.09 -29.54 -6.04
N LEU A 136 -0.78 -29.78 -6.06
CA LEU A 136 0.23 -29.05 -5.30
C LEU A 136 1.11 -28.29 -6.28
N ARG A 137 1.37 -27.01 -5.98
CA ARG A 137 2.18 -26.14 -6.83
C ARG A 137 3.27 -25.43 -6.09
N TRP A 138 4.38 -25.21 -6.79
CA TRP A 138 5.53 -24.46 -6.33
C TRP A 138 5.88 -23.39 -7.35
N PRO A 139 6.35 -22.20 -6.95
CA PRO A 139 6.82 -21.22 -7.92
C PRO A 139 7.96 -21.81 -8.77
N LYS A 140 7.95 -21.54 -10.07
CA LYS A 140 9.07 -21.87 -10.96
C LYS A 140 10.34 -21.24 -10.41
N GLU A 141 11.46 -21.99 -10.38
CA GLU A 141 12.75 -21.43 -10.00
C GLU A 141 13.02 -20.20 -10.87
N ASN A 142 13.13 -19.03 -10.22
CA ASN A 142 13.27 -17.68 -10.79
C ASN A 142 13.41 -17.65 -12.32
N ILE A 143 12.26 -17.69 -13.01
CA ILE A 143 12.18 -17.02 -14.29
C ILE A 143 12.12 -15.55 -13.90
N GLU A 144 13.19 -14.81 -14.16
CA GLU A 144 13.12 -13.34 -14.12
C GLU A 144 11.82 -12.91 -14.80
N PRO A 145 11.00 -12.08 -14.15
CA PRO A 145 9.63 -11.85 -14.57
C PRO A 145 9.64 -11.50 -16.06
N GLU A 146 8.88 -12.28 -16.85
CA GLU A 146 8.52 -11.87 -18.21
C GLU A 146 8.01 -10.44 -18.09
N ASN A 147 8.76 -9.51 -18.71
CA ASN A 147 8.61 -8.06 -18.58
C ASN A 147 7.15 -7.65 -18.72
N THR A 148 6.46 -7.53 -17.60
CA THR A 148 5.21 -6.80 -17.53
C THR A 148 5.54 -5.36 -17.93
N GLY A 149 4.64 -4.66 -18.62
CA GLY A 149 4.91 -3.28 -19.06
C GLY A 149 5.32 -2.36 -17.90
N ASP A 150 4.88 -2.69 -16.68
CA ASP A 150 5.24 -2.04 -15.42
C ASP A 150 6.70 -2.29 -15.01
N ASP A 151 7.19 -3.53 -15.06
CA ASP A 151 8.60 -3.84 -14.77
C ASP A 151 9.56 -3.16 -15.75
N THR A 152 9.17 -3.04 -17.02
CA THR A 152 9.95 -2.30 -18.01
C THR A 152 9.99 -0.80 -17.68
N ILE A 153 8.87 -0.20 -17.27
CA ILE A 153 8.82 1.22 -16.87
C ILE A 153 9.68 1.45 -15.63
N PHE A 154 9.53 0.60 -14.62
CA PHE A 154 10.31 0.68 -13.39
C PHE A 154 11.81 0.59 -13.66
N LEU A 155 12.28 -0.42 -14.42
CA LEU A 155 13.71 -0.59 -14.69
C LEU A 155 14.29 0.58 -15.50
N LYS A 156 13.54 1.13 -16.47
CA LYS A 156 13.97 2.32 -17.23
C LYS A 156 14.03 3.56 -16.33
N ALA A 157 13.07 3.75 -15.43
CA ALA A 157 13.05 4.87 -14.50
C ALA A 157 14.15 4.73 -13.44
N LEU A 158 14.39 3.51 -12.95
CA LEU A 158 15.46 3.18 -12.03
C LEU A 158 16.83 3.46 -12.64
N ALA A 159 17.05 3.11 -13.91
CA ALA A 159 18.30 3.43 -14.59
C ALA A 159 18.57 4.94 -14.62
N HIS A 160 17.55 5.77 -14.89
CA HIS A 160 17.67 7.23 -14.84
C HIS A 160 17.96 7.72 -13.42
N VAL A 161 17.22 7.25 -12.42
CA VAL A 161 17.47 7.63 -11.02
C VAL A 161 18.91 7.27 -10.62
N LEU A 162 19.37 6.06 -10.93
CA LEU A 162 20.71 5.59 -10.56
C LEU A 162 21.85 6.29 -11.31
N ASP A 163 21.62 6.85 -12.50
CA ASP A 163 22.59 7.71 -13.20
C ASP A 163 22.74 9.07 -12.51
N MET A 164 21.63 9.57 -11.95
CA MET A 164 21.60 10.81 -11.18
C MET A 164 22.10 10.61 -9.74
N GLU A 165 21.97 9.39 -9.20
CA GLU A 165 22.56 8.99 -7.93
C GLU A 165 24.05 8.69 -8.09
N GLY A 166 24.86 9.21 -7.18
CA GLY A 166 26.29 8.89 -7.15
C GLY A 166 26.59 7.48 -6.62
N GLY A 167 27.88 7.17 -6.56
CA GLY A 167 28.37 6.02 -5.79
C GLY A 167 28.33 6.28 -4.27
N TYR A 168 29.10 5.48 -3.53
CA TYR A 168 29.17 5.62 -2.08
C TYR A 168 29.68 7.00 -1.66
N SER A 169 28.98 7.62 -0.72
CA SER A 169 29.40 8.83 -0.02
C SER A 169 29.12 8.71 1.48
N ASN A 170 29.85 9.48 2.28
CA ASN A 170 29.65 9.59 3.72
C ASN A 170 30.17 10.97 4.15
N ASP A 171 29.51 12.01 3.65
CA ASP A 171 29.86 13.40 3.92
C ASP A 171 29.39 13.77 5.34
N PRO A 172 30.25 14.32 6.23
CA PRO A 172 29.85 14.73 7.58
C PRO A 172 28.72 15.77 7.63
N TYR A 173 28.46 16.48 6.52
CA TYR A 173 27.39 17.46 6.38
C TYR A 173 26.15 16.90 5.66
N ASP A 174 26.18 15.65 5.23
CA ASP A 174 25.00 14.96 4.70
C ASP A 174 24.19 14.40 5.88
N PRO A 175 22.96 14.91 6.12
CA PRO A 175 22.12 14.41 7.21
C PRO A 175 21.73 12.93 7.02
N GLY A 176 21.84 12.37 5.81
CA GLY A 176 21.59 10.96 5.52
C GLY A 176 22.74 10.02 5.92
N GLY A 177 23.92 10.55 6.22
CA GLY A 177 25.09 9.75 6.62
C GLY A 177 25.63 8.86 5.49
N PRO A 178 26.18 7.66 5.80
CA PRO A 178 26.68 6.73 4.79
C PRO A 178 25.57 6.37 3.79
N THR A 179 25.80 6.68 2.52
CA THR A 179 24.81 6.52 1.44
C THR A 179 25.48 5.89 0.24
N ASN A 180 24.84 4.91 -0.41
CA ASN A 180 25.33 4.34 -1.67
C ASN A 180 24.18 4.21 -2.66
N ARG A 181 24.36 4.63 -3.91
CA ARG A 181 23.32 4.56 -4.96
C ARG A 181 22.00 5.21 -4.51
N GLY A 182 22.08 6.31 -3.76
CA GLY A 182 20.95 7.02 -3.17
C GLY A 182 20.29 6.37 -1.93
N ILE A 183 20.78 5.20 -1.49
CA ILE A 183 20.23 4.47 -0.34
C ILE A 183 21.07 4.79 0.90
N THR A 184 20.44 5.40 1.90
CA THR A 184 21.07 5.68 3.20
C THR A 184 21.24 4.41 4.02
N LEU A 185 22.15 4.43 5.00
CA LEU A 185 22.33 3.34 5.95
C LEU A 185 21.04 2.97 6.67
N ASP A 186 20.25 3.97 7.07
CA ASP A 186 18.99 3.76 7.79
C ASP A 186 17.93 3.12 6.89
N ALA A 187 17.83 3.55 5.62
CA ALA A 187 16.92 2.94 4.66
C ALA A 187 17.30 1.48 4.38
N TYR A 188 18.59 1.19 4.22
CA TYR A 188 19.10 -0.17 4.02
C TYR A 188 18.85 -1.06 5.25
N ALA A 189 19.09 -0.55 6.45
CA ALA A 189 18.84 -1.26 7.70
C ALA A 189 17.35 -1.54 7.91
N ALA A 190 16.49 -0.55 7.65
CA ALA A 190 15.04 -0.71 7.70
C ALA A 190 14.53 -1.76 6.70
N PHE A 191 15.06 -1.78 5.47
CA PHE A 191 14.74 -2.81 4.48
C PHE A 191 15.11 -4.21 4.97
N LYS A 192 16.22 -4.34 5.69
CA LYS A 192 16.64 -5.60 6.32
C LYS A 192 15.90 -5.93 7.62
N SER A 193 15.03 -5.04 8.10
CA SER A 193 14.40 -5.13 9.43
C SER A 193 15.43 -5.23 10.57
N GLU A 194 16.55 -4.52 10.43
CA GLU A 194 17.64 -4.48 11.40
C GLU A 194 17.79 -3.07 11.98
N ALA A 195 18.08 -2.96 13.28
CA ALA A 195 18.42 -1.69 13.91
C ALA A 195 19.87 -1.29 13.59
N VAL A 196 20.13 0.01 13.46
CA VAL A 196 21.49 0.56 13.38
C VAL A 196 21.98 0.86 14.79
N ASP A 197 22.88 0.03 15.31
CA ASP A 197 23.50 0.17 16.63
C ASP A 197 25.02 -0.02 16.56
N ASP A 198 25.73 0.13 17.69
CA ASP A 198 27.20 0.04 17.73
C ASP A 198 27.75 -1.31 17.25
N VAL A 199 26.94 -2.37 17.30
CA VAL A 199 27.31 -3.73 16.86
C VAL A 199 27.03 -3.92 15.38
N SER A 200 25.86 -3.49 14.90
CA SER A 200 25.41 -3.71 13.52
C SER A 200 25.99 -2.69 12.54
N ARG A 201 26.27 -1.45 12.98
CA ARG A 201 26.60 -0.32 12.12
C ARG A 201 27.80 -0.57 11.21
N ALA A 202 28.90 -1.10 11.75
CA ALA A 202 30.11 -1.34 10.97
C ALA A 202 29.87 -2.38 9.85
N ARG A 203 29.13 -3.46 10.17
CA ARG A 203 28.73 -4.49 9.21
C ARG A 203 27.79 -3.91 8.15
N LEU A 204 26.74 -3.20 8.56
CA LEU A 204 25.76 -2.61 7.65
C LEU A 204 26.39 -1.61 6.68
N ILE A 205 27.36 -0.80 7.12
CA ILE A 205 28.13 0.06 6.22
C ILE A 205 28.95 -0.75 5.23
N ALA A 206 29.60 -1.82 5.68
CA ALA A 206 30.42 -2.68 4.82
C ALA A 206 29.59 -3.43 3.78
N GLU A 207 28.35 -3.80 4.12
CA GLU A 207 27.36 -4.37 3.21
C GLU A 207 26.81 -3.31 2.25
N LEU A 208 26.41 -2.13 2.75
CA LEU A 208 25.90 -1.02 1.93
C LEU A 208 26.90 -0.60 0.85
N LYS A 209 28.20 -0.59 1.16
CA LYS A 209 29.28 -0.34 0.19
C LYS A 209 29.33 -1.36 -0.96
N ARG A 210 28.86 -2.57 -0.73
CA ARG A 210 28.86 -3.71 -1.68
C ARG A 210 27.43 -4.19 -1.96
N ILE A 211 26.46 -3.28 -1.87
CA ILE A 211 25.05 -3.61 -2.04
C ILE A 211 24.84 -4.22 -3.45
N PRO A 212 24.27 -5.44 -3.55
CA PRO A 212 23.99 -6.05 -4.85
C PRO A 212 22.95 -5.26 -5.64
N ASP A 213 23.08 -5.21 -6.96
CA ASP A 213 22.11 -4.51 -7.82
C ASP A 213 20.69 -5.06 -7.64
N ALA A 214 20.52 -6.38 -7.43
CA ALA A 214 19.22 -6.97 -7.13
C ALA A 214 18.59 -6.41 -5.84
N THR A 215 19.41 -6.14 -4.81
CA THR A 215 18.94 -5.53 -3.56
C THR A 215 18.61 -4.05 -3.75
N VAL A 216 19.42 -3.31 -4.53
CA VAL A 216 19.12 -1.93 -4.93
C VAL A 216 17.76 -1.87 -5.62
N THR A 217 17.56 -2.70 -6.64
CA THR A 217 16.30 -2.81 -7.39
C THR A 217 15.12 -3.12 -6.47
N ALA A 218 15.26 -4.09 -5.55
CA ALA A 218 14.21 -4.43 -4.60
C ALA A 218 13.85 -3.27 -3.66
N ILE A 219 14.85 -2.55 -3.12
CA ILE A 219 14.62 -1.37 -2.26
C ILE A 219 13.87 -0.28 -3.04
N TYR A 220 14.31 0.05 -4.24
CA TYR A 220 13.65 1.08 -5.05
C TYR A 220 12.22 0.70 -5.43
N ARG A 221 11.98 -0.58 -5.73
CA ARG A 221 10.64 -1.09 -6.03
C ARG A 221 9.72 -0.99 -4.80
N GLN A 222 10.14 -1.61 -3.70
CA GLN A 222 9.29 -1.83 -2.52
C GLN A 222 9.15 -0.60 -1.62
N CYS A 223 10.16 0.26 -1.56
CA CYS A 223 10.17 1.41 -0.66
C CYS A 223 9.77 2.72 -1.35
N TYR A 224 9.80 2.78 -2.68
CA TYR A 224 9.58 4.03 -3.42
C TYR A 224 8.57 3.89 -4.57
N PHE A 225 8.84 3.02 -5.55
CA PHE A 225 8.02 2.93 -6.77
C PHE A 225 6.59 2.47 -6.49
N ASP A 226 6.43 1.32 -5.82
CA ASP A 226 5.11 0.77 -5.50
C ASP A 226 4.37 1.60 -4.44
N PRO A 227 5.00 2.03 -3.32
CA PRO A 227 4.32 2.88 -2.34
C PRO A 227 3.89 4.25 -2.89
N ALA A 228 4.59 4.79 -3.90
CA ALA A 228 4.20 6.00 -4.60
C ALA A 228 3.12 5.76 -5.67
N SER A 229 2.55 4.56 -5.74
CA SER A 229 1.52 4.17 -6.71
C SER A 229 1.95 4.31 -8.18
N CYS A 230 3.26 4.27 -8.47
CA CYS A 230 3.77 4.44 -9.83
C CYS A 230 3.19 3.47 -10.88
N PRO A 231 2.85 2.20 -10.56
CA PRO A 231 2.28 1.26 -11.53
C PRO A 231 0.98 1.69 -12.21
N VAL A 232 0.25 2.68 -11.67
CA VAL A 232 -1.00 3.19 -12.30
C VAL A 232 -0.74 4.32 -13.30
N PHE A 233 0.48 4.86 -13.33
CA PHE A 233 0.85 5.99 -14.16
C PHE A 233 1.48 5.53 -15.48
N THR A 234 1.28 6.33 -16.52
CA THR A 234 2.03 6.18 -17.77
C THR A 234 3.53 6.41 -17.54
N ALA A 235 4.38 5.84 -18.41
CA ALA A 235 5.82 5.89 -18.25
C ALA A 235 6.39 7.30 -17.98
N PRO A 236 5.96 8.38 -18.68
CA PRO A 236 6.46 9.73 -18.44
C PRO A 236 6.11 10.26 -17.04
N LEU A 237 4.89 10.03 -16.57
CA LEU A 237 4.45 10.46 -15.25
C LEU A 237 5.08 9.59 -14.15
N ALA A 238 5.15 8.27 -14.34
CA ALA A 238 5.81 7.34 -13.44
C ALA A 238 7.28 7.72 -13.22
N LEU A 239 8.01 8.08 -14.28
CA LEU A 239 9.38 8.58 -14.19
C LEU A 239 9.50 9.82 -13.30
N MET A 240 8.69 10.85 -13.57
CA MET A 240 8.71 12.09 -12.80
C MET A 240 8.31 11.88 -11.33
N HIS A 241 7.32 11.01 -11.09
CA HIS A 241 6.78 10.75 -9.77
C HIS A 241 7.70 9.88 -8.93
N PHE A 242 8.28 8.83 -9.51
CA PHE A 242 9.25 7.96 -8.86
C PHE A 242 10.51 8.74 -8.45
N ASP A 243 11.08 9.54 -9.36
CA ASP A 243 12.24 10.39 -9.05
C ASP A 243 11.94 11.38 -7.92
N ALA A 244 10.73 11.95 -7.89
CA ALA A 244 10.28 12.81 -6.80
C ALA A 244 10.15 12.05 -5.47
N ALA A 245 9.60 10.83 -5.49
CA ALA A 245 9.45 9.99 -4.30
C ALA A 245 10.80 9.63 -3.69
N VAL A 246 11.82 9.36 -4.50
CA VAL A 246 13.19 9.11 -4.05
C VAL A 246 13.80 10.34 -3.37
N ASN A 247 13.58 11.55 -3.91
CA ASN A 247 14.23 12.75 -3.40
C ASN A 247 13.50 13.46 -2.27
N HIS A 248 12.18 13.38 -2.25
CA HIS A 248 11.35 14.11 -1.29
C HIS A 248 10.67 13.17 -0.29
N GLY A 249 10.75 11.86 -0.50
CA GLY A 249 9.96 10.85 0.19
C GLY A 249 8.60 10.63 -0.48
N VAL A 250 8.11 9.40 -0.41
CA VAL A 250 6.85 8.95 -1.04
C VAL A 250 5.67 9.88 -0.72
N GLY A 251 5.39 10.11 0.57
CA GLY A 251 4.25 10.94 0.96
C GLY A 251 4.38 12.42 0.56
N ALA A 252 5.59 12.96 0.48
CA ALA A 252 5.78 14.34 0.01
C ALA A 252 5.59 14.45 -1.51
N ALA A 253 6.07 13.46 -2.27
CA ALA A 253 5.84 13.38 -3.71
C ALA A 253 4.35 13.28 -4.05
N ILE A 254 3.61 12.43 -3.34
CA ILE A 254 2.15 12.32 -3.50
C ILE A 254 1.46 13.67 -3.24
N ARG A 255 1.78 14.35 -2.12
CA ARG A 255 1.18 15.66 -1.80
C ARG A 255 1.51 16.75 -2.82
N MET A 256 2.72 16.74 -3.36
CA MET A 256 3.08 17.67 -4.45
C MET A 256 2.27 17.38 -5.71
N LEU A 257 2.09 16.10 -6.08
CA LEU A 257 1.27 15.73 -7.23
C LEU A 257 -0.21 16.11 -7.00
N GLN A 258 -0.74 15.90 -5.80
CA GLN A 258 -2.09 16.33 -5.41
C GLN A 258 -2.26 17.85 -5.50
N GLY A 259 -1.27 18.62 -5.05
CA GLY A 259 -1.28 20.08 -5.19
C GLY A 259 -1.23 20.56 -6.64
N VAL A 260 -0.64 19.79 -7.56
CA VAL A 260 -0.61 20.10 -9.00
C VAL A 260 -1.95 19.88 -9.69
N VAL A 261 -2.73 18.92 -9.20
CA VAL A 261 -4.06 18.59 -9.72
C VAL A 261 -5.20 19.18 -8.87
N ASP A 262 -4.86 20.07 -7.93
CA ASP A 262 -5.77 20.84 -7.09
C ASP A 262 -6.78 20.00 -6.29
N VAL A 263 -6.29 18.90 -5.71
CA VAL A 263 -7.05 18.07 -4.75
C VAL A 263 -6.45 18.16 -3.36
N THR A 264 -7.18 17.66 -2.35
CA THR A 264 -6.68 17.59 -0.97
C THR A 264 -5.33 16.86 -0.92
N ALA A 265 -4.31 17.54 -0.40
CA ALA A 265 -2.95 17.01 -0.29
C ALA A 265 -2.79 16.11 0.96
N ASP A 266 -3.55 15.02 1.04
CA ASP A 266 -3.52 14.08 2.16
C ASP A 266 -2.32 13.13 2.14
N GLY A 267 -1.73 12.89 0.96
CA GLY A 267 -0.62 11.96 0.76
C GLY A 267 -1.03 10.56 0.32
N GLU A 268 -2.27 10.36 -0.13
CA GLU A 268 -2.78 9.09 -0.66
C GLU A 268 -3.32 9.24 -2.11
N ILE A 269 -2.90 8.36 -3.02
CA ILE A 269 -3.43 8.35 -4.41
C ILE A 269 -4.77 7.60 -4.43
N GLY A 270 -5.85 8.32 -4.10
CA GLY A 270 -7.23 7.83 -4.15
C GLY A 270 -7.97 8.18 -5.45
N PRO A 271 -9.26 7.79 -5.56
CA PRO A 271 -10.08 8.03 -6.74
C PRO A 271 -10.13 9.49 -7.20
N ASP A 272 -10.25 10.44 -6.27
CA ASP A 272 -10.30 11.87 -6.60
C ASP A 272 -8.98 12.36 -7.21
N THR A 273 -7.85 11.88 -6.68
CA THR A 273 -6.53 12.21 -7.23
C THR A 273 -6.36 11.62 -8.62
N LEU A 274 -6.78 10.37 -8.82
CA LEU A 274 -6.73 9.72 -10.14
C LEU A 274 -7.64 10.42 -11.15
N ALA A 275 -8.86 10.78 -10.78
CA ALA A 275 -9.79 11.52 -11.63
C ALA A 275 -9.20 12.88 -12.05
N ALA A 276 -8.62 13.62 -11.10
CA ALA A 276 -7.99 14.91 -11.38
C ALA A 276 -6.74 14.78 -12.27
N ILE A 277 -5.91 13.75 -12.07
CA ILE A 277 -4.79 13.43 -12.97
C ILE A 277 -5.30 13.10 -14.39
N GLY A 278 -6.36 12.29 -14.49
CA GLY A 278 -6.97 11.89 -15.77
C GLY A 278 -7.58 13.05 -16.55
N ALA A 279 -8.05 14.09 -15.87
CA ALA A 279 -8.63 15.29 -16.48
C ALA A 279 -7.58 16.28 -17.04
N LYS A 280 -6.32 16.15 -16.65
CA LYS A 280 -5.24 17.07 -17.04
C LYS A 280 -4.44 16.51 -18.22
N SER A 281 -4.05 17.39 -19.16
CA SER A 281 -3.16 16.99 -20.25
C SER A 281 -1.81 16.55 -19.67
N LEU A 282 -1.16 15.53 -20.27
CA LEU A 282 0.13 15.07 -19.76
C LEU A 282 1.19 16.17 -19.82
N SER A 283 1.20 17.00 -20.86
CA SER A 283 2.18 18.08 -21.00
C SER A 283 2.06 19.07 -19.84
N ASP A 284 0.85 19.55 -19.56
CA ASP A 284 0.63 20.52 -18.49
C ASP A 284 0.89 19.90 -17.12
N LEU A 285 0.50 18.63 -16.93
CA LEU A 285 0.76 17.88 -15.71
C LEU A 285 2.27 17.76 -15.42
N LEU A 286 3.08 17.40 -16.43
CA LEU A 286 4.53 17.27 -16.27
C LEU A 286 5.18 18.62 -15.98
N ASP A 287 4.74 19.69 -16.64
CA ASP A 287 5.30 21.03 -16.50
C ASP A 287 4.98 21.63 -15.13
N ASP A 288 3.73 21.54 -14.70
CA ASP A 288 3.30 22.01 -13.40
C ASP A 288 3.95 21.20 -12.27
N TYR A 289 4.09 19.87 -12.46
CA TYR A 289 4.75 19.04 -11.46
C TYR A 289 6.25 19.30 -11.37
N ALA A 290 6.92 19.56 -12.50
CA ALA A 290 8.30 20.03 -12.49
C ALA A 290 8.43 21.37 -11.75
N GLU A 291 7.52 22.32 -11.96
CA GLU A 291 7.59 23.61 -11.26
C GLU A 291 7.28 23.49 -9.77
N MET A 292 6.35 22.62 -9.37
CA MET A 292 6.10 22.28 -7.97
C MET A 292 7.37 21.74 -7.30
N ARG A 293 8.07 20.82 -7.95
CA ARG A 293 9.35 20.27 -7.46
C ARG A 293 10.44 21.35 -7.37
N ARG A 294 10.60 22.19 -8.39
CA ARG A 294 11.57 23.30 -8.38
C ARG A 294 11.27 24.29 -7.25
N THR A 295 10.00 24.62 -7.03
CA THR A 295 9.54 25.45 -5.91
C THR A 295 9.87 24.82 -4.56
N ARG A 296 9.60 23.52 -4.41
CA ARG A 296 9.92 22.79 -3.18
C ARG A 296 11.42 22.80 -2.87
N TYR A 297 12.28 22.59 -3.88
CA TYR A 297 13.73 22.66 -3.70
C TYR A 297 14.20 24.05 -3.29
N ARG A 298 13.70 25.11 -3.95
CA ARG A 298 14.05 26.51 -3.60
C ARG A 298 13.71 26.87 -2.16
N ALA A 299 12.71 26.21 -1.57
CA ALA A 299 12.31 26.39 -0.18
C ALA A 299 13.17 25.62 0.85
N LEU A 300 14.13 24.79 0.43
CA LEU A 300 14.97 24.03 1.35
C LEU A 300 16.12 24.88 1.94
N PRO A 301 16.47 24.72 3.24
CA PRO A 301 17.52 25.52 3.90
C PRO A 301 18.89 25.49 3.21
N HIS A 302 19.25 24.35 2.59
CA HIS A 302 20.55 24.14 1.95
C HIS A 302 20.54 24.38 0.43
N PHE A 303 19.48 25.01 -0.11
CA PHE A 303 19.36 25.28 -1.54
C PHE A 303 20.54 26.08 -2.11
N TRP A 304 21.13 26.99 -1.34
CA TRP A 304 22.30 27.77 -1.77
C TRP A 304 23.50 26.90 -2.17
N ARG A 305 23.64 25.69 -1.58
CA ARG A 305 24.76 24.77 -1.84
C ARG A 305 24.43 23.75 -2.92
N PHE A 306 23.27 23.11 -2.82
CA PHE A 306 22.91 21.96 -3.66
C PHE A 306 21.86 22.27 -4.74
N GLY A 307 21.21 23.45 -4.65
CA GLY A 307 20.06 23.81 -5.46
C GLY A 307 20.29 23.75 -6.95
N ARG A 308 21.48 24.13 -7.44
CA ARG A 308 21.82 23.98 -8.87
C ARG A 308 21.73 22.53 -9.34
N GLY A 309 22.22 21.58 -8.54
CA GLY A 309 22.15 20.16 -8.86
C GLY A 309 20.71 19.64 -8.83
N TRP A 310 19.95 20.04 -7.81
CA TRP A 310 18.53 19.66 -7.69
C TRP A 310 17.68 20.18 -8.84
N LEU A 311 17.85 21.45 -9.24
CA LEU A 311 17.11 22.00 -10.38
C LEU A 311 17.50 21.31 -11.69
N LYS A 312 18.81 21.07 -11.92
CA LYS A 312 19.29 20.32 -13.08
C LYS A 312 18.69 18.92 -13.15
N ARG A 313 18.49 18.27 -12.00
CA ARG A 313 17.83 16.96 -11.92
C ARG A 313 16.38 17.02 -12.38
N VAL A 314 15.61 17.97 -11.89
CA VAL A 314 14.21 18.15 -12.33
C VAL A 314 14.16 18.40 -13.84
N ASP A 315 15.04 19.25 -14.37
CA ASP A 315 15.06 19.58 -15.80
C ASP A 315 15.44 18.37 -16.67
N ALA A 316 16.41 17.56 -16.23
CA ALA A 316 16.82 16.35 -16.91
C ALA A 316 15.70 15.28 -16.90
N THR A 317 15.06 15.06 -15.75
CA THR A 317 13.94 14.12 -15.62
C THR A 317 12.75 14.56 -16.48
N LEU A 318 12.42 15.85 -16.49
CA LEU A 318 11.34 16.40 -17.33
C LEU A 318 11.64 16.23 -18.83
N ALA A 319 12.88 16.52 -19.25
CA ALA A 319 13.30 16.32 -20.63
C ALA A 319 13.16 14.85 -21.05
N LEU A 320 13.62 13.92 -20.22
CA LEU A 320 13.49 12.48 -20.48
C LEU A 320 12.02 12.04 -20.52
N ALA A 321 11.19 12.49 -19.58
CA ALA A 321 9.75 12.19 -19.58
C ALA A 321 9.07 12.65 -20.88
N ARG A 322 9.42 13.85 -21.38
CA ARG A 322 8.92 14.36 -22.67
C ARG A 322 9.38 13.50 -23.85
N THR A 323 10.61 12.99 -23.84
CA THR A 323 11.05 12.07 -24.90
C THR A 323 10.28 10.76 -24.90
N TRP A 324 9.95 10.21 -23.72
CA TRP A 324 9.13 9.01 -23.60
C TRP A 324 7.70 9.27 -24.06
N ALA A 325 7.11 10.41 -23.67
CA ALA A 325 5.78 10.80 -24.11
C ALA A 325 5.69 10.93 -25.64
N ALA A 326 6.71 11.53 -26.26
CA ALA A 326 6.78 11.67 -27.72
C ALA A 326 6.99 10.32 -28.44
N ALA A 327 7.85 9.45 -27.92
CA ALA A 327 8.14 8.15 -28.52
C ALA A 327 6.91 7.22 -28.51
N ASP A 328 6.14 7.25 -27.42
CA ASP A 328 4.97 6.38 -27.23
C ASP A 328 3.64 7.07 -27.57
N ALA A 329 3.68 8.28 -28.15
CA ALA A 329 2.52 9.14 -28.43
C ALA A 329 1.55 9.27 -27.23
N THR A 330 2.09 9.29 -26.01
CA THR A 330 1.31 9.36 -24.77
C THR A 330 0.93 10.80 -24.46
N ASN A 331 -0.36 11.05 -24.21
CA ASN A 331 -0.90 12.40 -23.98
C ASN A 331 -1.64 12.56 -22.63
N ARG A 332 -1.62 11.53 -21.78
CA ARG A 332 -2.33 11.50 -20.48
C ARG A 332 -1.47 10.89 -19.37
N GLY A 333 -1.81 11.18 -18.12
CA GLY A 333 -1.05 10.73 -16.94
C GLY A 333 -1.25 9.27 -16.55
N LEU A 334 -2.45 8.71 -16.76
CA LEU A 334 -2.82 7.37 -16.29
C LEU A 334 -2.75 6.31 -17.39
N LEU A 335 -2.44 5.06 -16.99
CA LEU A 335 -2.61 3.90 -17.86
C LEU A 335 -4.10 3.59 -18.06
N GLU A 336 -4.46 2.99 -19.21
CA GLU A 336 -5.84 2.57 -19.45
C GLU A 336 -6.13 1.42 -18.49
N PRO A 337 -7.40 1.22 -18.07
CA PRO A 337 -7.80 0.00 -17.39
C PRO A 337 -7.31 -1.27 -18.11
N ARG A 338 -7.29 -1.26 -19.46
CA ARG A 338 -6.76 -2.36 -20.29
C ARG A 338 -5.23 -2.50 -20.29
N GLN A 339 -4.50 -1.43 -20.03
CA GLN A 339 -3.03 -1.45 -19.91
C GLN A 339 -2.60 -1.89 -18.50
N ILE A 340 -3.43 -1.65 -17.50
CA ILE A 340 -3.35 -2.29 -16.18
C ILE A 340 -3.69 -3.79 -16.29
N ALA A 341 -4.71 -4.12 -17.10
CA ALA A 341 -5.24 -5.47 -17.29
C ALA A 341 -4.56 -6.30 -18.39
N LYS A 342 -3.33 -5.98 -18.83
CA LYS A 342 -2.62 -6.79 -19.85
C LYS A 342 -2.06 -8.11 -19.28
N GLY A 343 -2.85 -8.75 -18.42
CA GLY A 343 -2.80 -10.15 -17.99
C GLY A 343 -4.14 -10.88 -18.15
N GLU A 344 -5.17 -10.27 -18.76
CA GLU A 344 -6.49 -10.91 -18.91
C GLU A 344 -6.75 -11.41 -20.33
N SER A 345 -7.03 -12.72 -20.40
CA SER A 345 -7.64 -13.37 -21.55
C SER A 345 -9.11 -12.93 -21.66
N LYS A 346 -9.54 -12.74 -22.91
CA LYS A 346 -10.84 -12.19 -23.33
C LYS A 346 -12.04 -12.88 -22.66
N MET A 347 -12.99 -12.08 -22.17
CA MET A 347 -14.42 -12.29 -22.43
C MET A 347 -15.19 -10.97 -22.24
N GLY A 348 -16.02 -10.58 -23.21
CA GLY A 348 -16.82 -9.36 -23.15
C GLY A 348 -18.23 -9.58 -22.60
N ASN A 349 -18.85 -8.53 -22.09
CA ASN A 349 -19.95 -7.83 -22.78
C ASN A 349 -20.36 -6.56 -22.03
N ALA A 350 -20.85 -5.59 -22.81
CA ALA A 350 -21.37 -4.32 -22.37
C ALA A 350 -22.64 -4.45 -21.52
N THR A 351 -22.83 -3.55 -20.55
CA THR A 351 -24.08 -2.77 -20.43
C THR A 351 -23.84 -1.47 -19.67
N ASP A 352 -24.30 -0.37 -20.25
CA ASP A 352 -24.48 0.95 -19.65
C ASP A 352 -25.32 0.87 -18.37
N THR A 353 -24.92 1.57 -17.31
CA THR A 353 -25.88 2.16 -16.37
C THR A 353 -25.26 3.41 -15.73
N GLN A 354 -25.86 4.57 -16.01
CA GLN A 354 -25.65 5.80 -15.25
C GLN A 354 -26.21 5.65 -13.84
N SER A 355 -25.49 6.10 -12.82
CA SER A 355 -26.07 6.45 -11.53
C SER A 355 -25.46 7.73 -10.97
N THR A 356 -26.34 8.72 -10.81
CA THR A 356 -26.22 9.89 -9.95
C THR A 356 -26.40 9.47 -8.49
N ASP A 357 -25.57 9.95 -7.56
CA ASP A 357 -26.03 10.78 -6.43
C ASP A 357 -24.92 11.17 -5.45
N ASN A 358 -25.06 12.38 -4.93
CA ASN A 358 -24.29 13.02 -3.86
C ASN A 358 -24.35 12.23 -2.56
N ASP A 359 -23.19 11.97 -1.94
CA ASP A 359 -23.09 11.78 -0.47
C ASP A 359 -21.79 12.40 0.07
N ASP A 360 -21.81 13.72 0.26
CA ASP A 360 -20.74 14.51 0.89
C ASP A 360 -20.59 14.27 2.41
N SER A 361 -21.33 13.30 2.98
CA SER A 361 -21.37 13.09 4.42
C SER A 361 -20.69 11.79 4.82
N LYS A 362 -19.34 11.76 4.91
CA LYS A 362 -18.52 10.91 5.83
C LYS A 362 -17.00 10.83 5.51
N TRP A 363 -16.41 11.82 4.84
CA TRP A 363 -14.98 11.75 4.48
C TRP A 363 -14.03 11.56 5.69
N TRP A 364 -14.37 12.13 6.85
CA TRP A 364 -13.53 12.09 8.05
C TRP A 364 -13.57 10.75 8.80
N VAL A 365 -14.59 9.91 8.59
CA VAL A 365 -14.72 8.58 9.26
C VAL A 365 -13.74 7.56 8.67
N ARG A 366 -13.27 7.79 7.43
CA ARG A 366 -12.41 6.87 6.67
C ARG A 366 -10.91 7.13 6.84
N SER A 367 -10.52 8.23 7.50
CA SER A 367 -9.10 8.58 7.69
C SER A 367 -8.51 7.88 8.92
N LYS A 368 -7.59 6.93 8.68
CA LYS A 368 -6.81 6.24 9.73
C LYS A 368 -6.01 7.22 10.60
N THR A 369 -5.59 8.34 10.02
CA THR A 369 -4.82 9.38 10.71
C THR A 369 -5.70 10.24 11.62
N VAL A 370 -6.94 10.55 11.22
CA VAL A 370 -7.91 11.25 12.10
C VAL A 370 -8.22 10.38 13.32
N TRP A 371 -8.42 9.08 13.14
CA TRP A 371 -8.64 8.14 14.23
C TRP A 371 -7.43 7.95 15.13
N GLY A 372 -6.23 7.79 14.56
CA GLY A 372 -4.99 7.72 15.35
C GLY A 372 -4.79 8.95 16.22
N THR A 373 -5.05 10.14 15.67
CA THR A 373 -4.93 11.41 16.41
C THR A 373 -5.98 11.53 17.52
N LEU A 374 -7.22 11.12 17.25
CA LEU A 374 -8.31 11.13 18.25
C LEU A 374 -8.08 10.13 19.39
N ILE A 375 -7.57 8.94 19.08
CA ILE A 375 -7.22 7.91 20.07
C ILE A 375 -6.05 8.39 20.95
N THR A 376 -4.99 8.95 20.34
CA THR A 376 -3.85 9.49 21.09
C THR A 376 -4.24 10.69 21.96
N ALA A 377 -5.12 11.57 21.46
CA ALA A 377 -5.65 12.70 22.23
C ALA A 377 -6.53 12.24 23.40
N ALA A 378 -7.41 11.25 23.19
CA ALA A 378 -8.23 10.67 24.25
C ALA A 378 -7.35 10.01 25.33
N ALA A 379 -6.34 9.23 24.93
CA ALA A 379 -5.43 8.53 25.84
C ALA A 379 -4.57 9.47 26.71
N THR A 380 -4.30 10.71 26.26
CA THR A 380 -3.49 11.70 26.98
C THR A 380 -4.33 12.67 27.82
N VAL A 381 -5.52 13.05 27.35
CA VAL A 381 -6.38 14.04 28.01
C VAL A 381 -7.21 13.42 29.13
N ILE A 382 -7.68 12.18 28.95
CA ILE A 382 -8.57 11.49 29.91
C ILE A 382 -7.89 11.26 31.28
N PRO A 383 -6.63 10.81 31.37
CA PRO A 383 -5.96 10.63 32.67
C PRO A 383 -5.65 11.96 33.37
N ALA A 384 -5.42 13.04 32.62
CA ALA A 384 -5.02 14.33 33.16
C ALA A 384 -6.21 15.18 33.65
N ILE A 385 -7.38 15.06 33.03
CA ILE A 385 -8.56 15.90 33.32
C ILE A 385 -9.68 15.12 34.02
N GLY A 386 -9.69 13.78 33.92
CA GLY A 386 -10.70 12.88 34.50
C GLY A 386 -10.99 13.13 35.99
N PRO A 387 -9.98 13.27 36.88
CA PRO A 387 -10.20 13.55 38.30
C PRO A 387 -10.81 14.93 38.57
N ALA A 388 -10.48 15.95 37.76
CA ALA A 388 -10.96 17.31 37.94
C ALA A 388 -12.42 17.51 37.46
N LEU A 389 -12.92 16.61 36.62
CA LEU A 389 -14.30 16.59 36.13
C LEU A 389 -15.20 15.55 36.83
N GLY A 390 -14.70 14.86 37.85
CA GLY A 390 -15.46 13.85 38.60
C GLY A 390 -15.76 12.56 37.81
N ILE A 391 -15.02 12.29 36.73
CA ILE A 391 -15.19 11.09 35.90
C ILE A 391 -14.21 10.02 36.43
N ALA A 392 -14.68 9.17 37.33
CA ALA A 392 -13.97 7.95 37.69
C ALA A 392 -14.36 6.85 36.70
N LEU A 393 -13.46 6.50 35.76
CA LEU A 393 -13.66 5.33 34.92
C LEU A 393 -13.42 4.07 35.78
N PRO A 394 -14.42 3.18 35.92
CA PRO A 394 -14.25 1.96 36.69
C PRO A 394 -13.29 0.99 35.97
N ALA A 395 -12.56 0.18 36.76
CA ALA A 395 -11.42 -0.62 36.29
C ALA A 395 -11.82 -1.73 35.29
N ASP A 396 -13.11 -2.07 35.22
CA ASP A 396 -13.69 -2.99 34.25
C ASP A 396 -13.68 -2.42 32.83
N ILE A 397 -13.76 -1.09 32.64
CA ILE A 397 -13.66 -0.50 31.30
C ILE A 397 -12.25 -0.71 30.72
N ILE A 398 -11.20 -0.61 31.53
CA ILE A 398 -9.80 -0.82 31.09
C ILE A 398 -9.55 -2.29 30.68
N GLN A 399 -10.23 -3.25 31.31
CA GLN A 399 -10.15 -4.67 30.93
C GLN A 399 -11.02 -4.99 29.70
N THR A 400 -12.15 -4.31 29.52
CA THR A 400 -13.09 -4.54 28.39
C THR A 400 -12.65 -3.85 27.10
N PHE A 401 -11.65 -2.96 27.15
CA PHE A 401 -10.98 -2.38 25.98
C PHE A 401 -10.33 -3.44 25.07
N GLY A 402 -10.14 -4.67 25.57
CA GLY A 402 -9.66 -5.81 24.78
C GLY A 402 -10.74 -6.57 23.99
N ASP A 403 -12.00 -6.56 24.43
CA ASP A 403 -12.98 -7.55 23.94
C ASP A 403 -14.13 -6.99 23.09
N GLN A 404 -14.48 -5.69 23.14
CA GLN A 404 -15.56 -5.12 22.29
C GLN A 404 -15.34 -3.63 21.96
N ALA A 405 -15.15 -3.29 20.68
CA ALA A 405 -14.87 -1.93 20.20
C ALA A 405 -16.10 -0.99 20.17
N ILE A 406 -17.32 -1.51 20.01
CA ILE A 406 -18.52 -0.69 19.75
C ILE A 406 -19.01 0.05 21.00
N THR A 407 -18.90 -0.56 22.18
CA THR A 407 -19.24 0.06 23.47
C THR A 407 -18.23 1.15 23.84
N ALA A 408 -16.95 0.97 23.46
CA ALA A 408 -15.92 2.00 23.60
C ALA A 408 -16.16 3.21 22.67
N VAL A 409 -16.68 2.98 21.46
CA VAL A 409 -17.05 4.06 20.51
C VAL A 409 -18.20 4.90 21.05
N GLN A 410 -19.25 4.29 21.62
CA GLN A 410 -20.36 5.03 22.21
C GLN A 410 -19.95 5.82 23.46
N ALA A 411 -19.08 5.25 24.29
CA ALA A 411 -18.53 5.93 25.46
C ALA A 411 -17.61 7.11 25.08
N LEU A 412 -16.74 6.94 24.08
CA LEU A 412 -15.86 8.00 23.57
C LEU A 412 -16.64 9.10 22.85
N ALA A 413 -17.64 8.76 22.04
CA ALA A 413 -18.52 9.73 21.39
C ALA A 413 -19.35 10.52 22.41
N GLY A 414 -19.85 9.87 23.46
CA GLY A 414 -20.55 10.52 24.57
C GLY A 414 -19.62 11.46 25.36
N LEU A 415 -18.39 11.04 25.62
CA LEU A 415 -17.37 11.83 26.31
C LEU A 415 -16.97 13.07 25.49
N PHE A 416 -16.68 12.91 24.20
CA PHE A 416 -16.35 14.01 23.29
C PHE A 416 -17.52 14.96 23.09
N GLY A 417 -18.75 14.44 22.96
CA GLY A 417 -19.95 15.26 22.88
C GLY A 417 -20.16 16.10 24.15
N THR A 418 -19.87 15.54 25.32
CA THR A 418 -19.96 16.24 26.61
C THR A 418 -18.87 17.32 26.75
N VAL A 419 -17.63 17.02 26.37
CA VAL A 419 -16.51 17.97 26.37
C VAL A 419 -16.76 19.14 25.40
N LEU A 420 -17.27 18.85 24.20
CA LEU A 420 -17.64 19.88 23.21
C LEU A 420 -18.83 20.72 23.68
N ALA A 421 -19.81 20.13 24.36
CA ALA A 421 -20.94 20.87 24.93
C ALA A 421 -20.52 21.78 26.09
N ILE A 422 -19.61 21.31 26.96
CA ILE A 422 -19.03 22.12 28.05
C ILE A 422 -18.17 23.25 27.47
N TYR A 423 -17.32 22.96 26.49
CA TYR A 423 -16.53 23.98 25.78
C TYR A 423 -17.42 25.02 25.09
N GLY A 424 -18.50 24.58 24.44
CA GLY A 424 -19.51 25.46 23.84
C GLY A 424 -20.20 26.35 24.88
N ARG A 425 -20.52 25.81 26.06
CA ARG A 425 -21.11 26.58 27.18
C ARG A 425 -20.12 27.56 27.82
N LEU A 426 -18.84 27.21 27.91
CA LEU A 426 -17.79 28.09 28.45
C LEU A 426 -17.35 29.18 27.46
N LYS A 427 -17.53 28.97 26.15
CA LYS A 427 -17.19 29.94 25.10
C LYS A 427 -18.35 30.88 24.76
N ALA A 428 -19.57 30.54 25.15
CA ALA A 428 -20.76 31.38 25.00
C ALA A 428 -20.84 32.47 26.09
N ASP A 429 -19.85 33.37 26.14
CA ASP A 429 -19.84 34.53 27.06
C ASP A 429 -20.44 35.80 26.44
N THR A 430 -21.20 35.68 25.35
CA THR A 430 -21.88 36.83 24.75
C THR A 430 -23.39 36.72 24.99
N PRO A 431 -24.00 37.57 25.84
CA PRO A 431 -25.44 37.58 25.99
C PRO A 431 -26.08 38.00 24.66
N LEU A 432 -26.98 37.16 24.16
CA LEU A 432 -27.84 37.49 23.03
C LEU A 432 -28.62 38.77 23.37
N ALA A 433 -28.27 39.87 22.71
CA ALA A 433 -29.04 41.10 22.80
C ALA A 433 -30.43 40.84 22.21
N LEU A 434 -31.43 40.70 23.09
CA LEU A 434 -32.83 40.68 22.71
C LEU A 434 -33.18 42.04 22.09
N HIS A 435 -33.32 42.08 20.78
CA HIS A 435 -34.05 43.15 20.10
C HIS A 435 -35.51 43.04 20.55
N LYS A 436 -35.95 43.98 21.40
CA LYS A 436 -37.37 44.24 21.57
C LYS A 436 -37.86 45.07 20.38
N SER A 437 -38.99 44.63 19.85
CA SER A 437 -39.86 45.24 18.83
C SER A 437 -39.93 46.76 18.89
#